data_AF-A0A1M4IF92-F1
#
_entry.id   AF-A0A1M4IF92-F1
#
_cell.length_a   1.000
_cell.length_b   1.000
_cell.length_c   1.000
_cell.angle_alpha   90.00
_cell.angle_beta   90.00
_cell.angle_gamma   90.00
#
_symmetry.space_group_name_H-M   'P 1'
#
loop_
_entity.id
_entity.type
_entity.pdbx_description
1 polymer ?
#
loop_
_entity_poly.entity_id
_entity_poly.type
_entity_poly.pdbx_seq_one_letter_code
_entity_poly.pdbx_strand_id
1 'polypeptide(L)'
;MAEPVLSGHQLQRHLDLESYEEIREVAGSHYALEKDNRPNVGSSVVVSWSAHQTSMGLDRDGYPTCPTASNNDKVSLLAHELVHAKHMMAGTWKGSYEDRNDASTASGQEELRAVGMGRYAYSLTGAPSENSVRAEHGLPLRYSYCKRGYVPDPRKRTPRSSGLRGLLRFLGRVDG
;
A
#
# COMPACT_ATOMS: atom_id res chain seq x y z
N MET A 1 8.36 8.25 -2.00
CA MET A 1 7.30 7.80 -2.92
C MET A 1 7.87 6.75 -3.86
N ALA A 2 7.27 5.57 -3.88
CA ALA A 2 7.55 4.49 -4.83
C ALA A 2 6.62 4.57 -6.05
N GLU A 3 7.19 4.42 -7.24
CA GLU A 3 6.48 4.50 -8.51
C GLU A 3 6.83 3.31 -9.41
N PRO A 4 5.85 2.58 -9.96
CA PRO A 4 6.13 1.49 -10.89
C PRO A 4 6.62 2.07 -12.22
N VAL A 5 7.64 1.45 -12.81
CA VAL A 5 8.16 1.77 -14.15
C VAL A 5 8.44 0.48 -14.91
N LEU A 6 8.42 0.56 -16.24
CA LEU A 6 8.74 -0.60 -17.07
C LEU A 6 10.22 -0.96 -16.90
N SER A 7 10.49 -2.24 -16.66
CA SER A 7 11.84 -2.80 -16.72
C SER A 7 12.36 -2.84 -18.17
N GLY A 8 13.67 -3.01 -18.36
CA GLY A 8 14.28 -2.99 -19.70
C GLY A 8 13.62 -3.96 -20.70
N HIS A 9 13.29 -5.17 -20.26
CA HIS A 9 12.62 -6.16 -21.12
C HIS A 9 11.13 -5.85 -21.36
N GLN A 10 10.49 -5.06 -20.50
CA GLN A 10 9.12 -4.57 -20.71
C GLN A 10 9.10 -3.37 -21.65
N LEU A 11 10.08 -2.47 -21.57
CA LEU A 11 10.25 -1.36 -22.53
C LEU A 11 10.41 -1.88 -23.97
N GLN A 12 11.12 -3.00 -24.16
CA GLN A 12 11.25 -3.64 -25.47
C GLN A 12 9.91 -4.13 -26.07
N ARG A 13 8.85 -4.28 -25.26
CA ARG A 13 7.51 -4.67 -25.71
C ARG A 13 6.56 -3.48 -25.88
N HIS A 14 7.00 -2.30 -25.49
CA HIS A 14 6.23 -1.05 -25.42
C HIS A 14 7.10 0.08 -26.01
N LEU A 15 7.55 -0.12 -27.25
CA LEU A 15 8.48 0.79 -27.94
C LEU A 15 7.84 2.11 -28.37
N ASP A 16 6.51 2.17 -28.33
CA ASP A 16 5.66 3.29 -28.69
C ASP A 16 5.45 4.29 -27.54
N LEU A 17 5.86 3.96 -26.31
CA LEU A 17 5.74 4.86 -25.17
C LEU A 17 6.91 5.85 -25.13
N GLU A 18 6.62 7.14 -25.16
CA GLU A 18 7.64 8.18 -25.24
C GLU A 18 7.81 8.97 -23.93
N SER A 19 6.79 8.94 -23.06
CA SER A 19 6.80 9.72 -21.82
C SER A 19 6.94 8.85 -20.56
N TYR A 20 7.54 9.44 -19.52
CA TYR A 20 7.62 8.81 -18.20
C TYR A 20 6.24 8.53 -17.60
N GLU A 21 5.24 9.38 -17.89
CA GLU A 21 3.88 9.20 -17.41
C GLU A 21 3.22 7.94 -18.01
N GLU A 22 3.31 7.76 -19.33
CA GLU A 22 2.81 6.57 -20.02
C GLU A 22 3.51 5.29 -19.53
N ILE A 23 4.84 5.34 -19.37
CA ILE A 23 5.62 4.23 -18.83
C ILE A 23 5.11 3.84 -17.45
N ARG A 24 4.85 4.81 -16.57
CA ARG A 24 4.33 4.54 -15.22
C ARG A 24 2.93 3.96 -15.25
N GLU A 25 2.04 4.50 -16.07
CA GLU A 25 0.66 4.04 -16.17
C GLU A 25 0.59 2.59 -16.67
N VAL A 26 1.34 2.27 -17.73
CA VAL A 26 1.43 0.90 -18.25
C VAL A 26 2.12 -0.03 -17.23
N ALA A 27 3.20 0.41 -16.58
CA ALA A 27 3.85 -0.37 -15.53
C ALA A 27 2.90 -0.71 -14.37
N GLY A 28 2.18 0.31 -13.88
CA GLY A 28 1.20 0.18 -12.80
C GLY A 28 0.10 -0.81 -13.15
N SER A 29 -0.64 -0.54 -14.24
CA SER A 29 -1.84 -1.29 -14.59
C SER A 29 -1.57 -2.66 -15.22
N HIS A 30 -0.50 -2.81 -16.01
CA HIS A 30 -0.21 -4.07 -16.72
C HIS A 30 0.73 -5.00 -15.95
N TYR A 31 1.54 -4.51 -15.01
CA TYR A 31 2.60 -5.33 -14.42
C TYR A 31 2.62 -5.33 -12.90
N ALA A 32 2.45 -4.16 -12.25
CA ALA A 32 2.55 -4.04 -10.80
C ALA A 32 1.25 -4.40 -10.07
N LEU A 33 0.09 -4.07 -10.64
CA LEU A 33 -1.23 -4.30 -10.06
C LEU A 33 -1.52 -5.81 -9.93
N GLU A 34 -2.04 -6.20 -8.76
CA GLU A 34 -2.50 -7.57 -8.48
C GLU A 34 -3.63 -7.98 -9.45
N LYS A 35 -3.54 -9.17 -10.03
CA LYS A 35 -4.54 -9.72 -10.95
C LYS A 35 -5.05 -11.07 -10.46
N ASP A 36 -6.36 -11.26 -10.47
CA ASP A 36 -6.98 -12.51 -9.99
C ASP A 36 -6.70 -13.72 -10.90
N ASN A 37 -6.55 -13.50 -12.22
CA ASN A 37 -6.60 -14.56 -13.22
C ASN A 37 -5.38 -14.61 -14.16
N ARG A 38 -4.25 -13.99 -13.79
CA ARG A 38 -3.01 -14.05 -14.57
C ARG A 38 -1.79 -14.12 -13.66
N PRO A 39 -0.68 -14.74 -14.10
CA PRO A 39 0.58 -14.69 -13.35
C PRO A 39 1.01 -13.25 -13.10
N ASN A 40 1.32 -12.94 -11.85
CA ASN A 40 1.87 -11.65 -11.45
C ASN A 40 3.33 -11.56 -11.95
N VAL A 41 3.62 -10.55 -12.76
CA VAL A 41 4.95 -10.36 -13.36
C VAL A 41 5.76 -9.34 -12.58
N GLY A 42 5.11 -8.27 -12.11
CA GLY A 42 5.75 -7.14 -11.47
C GLY A 42 6.47 -6.20 -12.42
N SER A 43 6.84 -5.03 -11.89
CA SER A 43 7.52 -3.97 -12.64
C SER A 43 8.86 -3.60 -11.97
N SER A 44 9.70 -2.83 -12.67
CA SER A 44 10.72 -2.04 -11.97
C SER A 44 10.04 -0.95 -11.13
N VAL A 45 10.77 -0.38 -10.17
CA VAL A 45 10.24 0.68 -9.30
C VAL A 45 11.29 1.77 -9.12
N VAL A 46 10.86 3.02 -9.22
CA VAL A 46 11.64 4.19 -8.82
C VAL A 46 11.19 4.60 -7.42
N VAL A 47 12.12 4.67 -6.47
CA VAL A 47 11.85 5.17 -5.12
C VAL A 47 12.47 6.56 -4.98
N SER A 48 11.61 7.58 -5.01
CA SER A 48 11.99 8.96 -4.73
C SER A 48 12.01 9.19 -3.22
N TRP A 49 13.20 9.30 -2.64
CA TRP A 49 13.41 9.50 -1.22
C TRP A 49 14.60 10.43 -0.96
N SER A 50 14.51 11.24 0.11
CA SER A 50 15.62 12.09 0.56
C SER A 50 15.67 12.12 2.09
N ALA A 51 16.87 12.02 2.63
CA ALA A 51 17.13 12.15 4.06
C ALA A 51 16.79 13.55 4.61
N HIS A 52 16.65 14.57 3.76
CA HIS A 52 16.30 15.93 4.15
C HIS A 52 14.80 16.19 4.10
N GLN A 53 14.08 15.48 3.22
CA GLN A 53 12.66 15.68 2.97
C GLN A 53 11.84 14.60 3.67
N THR A 54 11.68 14.72 4.98
CA THR A 54 10.57 14.11 5.74
C THR A 54 10.83 12.70 6.30
N SER A 55 10.86 12.61 7.62
CA SER A 55 10.45 11.41 8.34
C SER A 55 8.99 11.56 8.79
N MET A 56 8.26 10.46 9.04
CA MET A 56 6.87 10.56 9.50
C MET A 56 6.81 10.64 11.02
N GLY A 57 6.54 11.85 11.54
CA GLY A 57 6.28 12.05 12.95
C GLY A 57 4.97 11.40 13.36
N LEU A 58 4.94 10.83 14.56
CA LEU A 58 3.74 10.26 15.16
C LEU A 58 3.36 11.04 16.42
N ASP A 59 2.07 11.18 16.70
CA ASP A 59 1.59 11.64 18.01
C ASP A 59 1.67 10.50 19.03
N ARG A 60 1.28 10.79 20.28
CA ARG A 60 1.31 9.82 21.38
C ARG A 60 0.42 8.59 21.15
N ASP A 61 -0.56 8.69 20.26
CA ASP A 61 -1.48 7.60 19.92
C ASP A 61 -1.08 6.92 18.59
N GLY A 62 0.11 7.25 18.05
CA GLY A 62 0.64 6.65 16.82
C GLY A 62 -0.03 7.14 15.53
N TYR A 63 -0.69 8.30 15.55
CA TYR A 63 -1.20 8.93 14.34
C TYR A 63 -0.14 9.79 13.65
N PRO A 64 -0.09 9.82 12.31
CA PRO A 64 0.79 10.72 11.56
C PRO A 64 0.50 12.19 11.87
N THR A 65 1.50 12.93 12.35
CA THR A 65 1.36 14.36 12.69
C THR A 65 1.77 15.28 11.54
N CYS A 66 2.87 14.99 10.86
CA CYS A 66 3.36 15.53 9.58
C CYS A 66 4.81 15.04 9.36
N PRO A 67 5.42 15.33 8.20
CA PRO A 67 6.87 15.38 8.06
C PRO A 67 7.58 16.02 9.26
N THR A 68 8.55 15.31 9.83
CA THR A 68 9.47 15.83 10.85
C THR A 68 10.91 15.79 10.36
N ALA A 69 11.77 16.60 10.99
CA ALA A 69 13.22 16.61 10.76
C ALA A 69 13.95 15.58 11.64
N SER A 70 13.22 14.69 12.35
CA SER A 70 13.79 13.64 13.19
C SER A 70 14.75 12.77 12.38
N ASN A 71 16.01 12.71 12.83
CA ASN A 71 17.03 11.82 12.23
C ASN A 71 16.71 10.34 12.47
N ASN A 72 16.00 10.01 13.56
CA ASN A 72 15.69 8.63 13.94
C ASN A 72 14.56 8.05 13.10
N ASP A 73 13.56 8.86 12.76
CA ASP A 73 12.35 8.38 12.04
C ASP A 73 12.55 8.29 10.51
N LYS A 74 13.73 8.63 9.98
CA LYS A 74 13.98 8.64 8.51
C LYS A 74 13.87 7.26 7.89
N VAL A 75 14.28 6.24 8.65
CA VAL A 75 14.24 4.85 8.21
C VAL A 75 12.81 4.36 8.00
N SER A 76 11.83 4.84 8.77
CA SER A 76 10.46 4.34 8.68
C SER A 76 9.79 4.73 7.38
N LEU A 77 9.99 5.97 6.90
CA LEU A 77 9.41 6.39 5.62
C LEU A 77 10.08 5.65 4.45
N LEU A 78 11.40 5.48 4.48
CA LEU A 78 12.07 4.68 3.45
C LEU A 78 11.54 3.24 3.45
N ALA A 79 11.40 2.63 4.62
CA ALA A 79 10.83 1.29 4.77
C ALA A 79 9.42 1.21 4.18
N HIS A 80 8.56 2.19 4.46
CA HIS A 80 7.21 2.27 3.92
C HIS A 80 7.22 2.22 2.37
N GLU A 81 8.04 3.05 1.74
CA GLU A 81 8.14 3.09 0.27
C GLU A 81 8.79 1.82 -0.31
N LEU A 82 9.76 1.23 0.37
CA LEU A 82 10.37 -0.04 -0.04
C LEU A 82 9.37 -1.21 0.04
N VAL A 83 8.45 -1.18 0.99
CA VAL A 83 7.38 -2.19 1.07
C VAL A 83 6.42 -2.06 -0.10
N HIS A 84 6.02 -0.84 -0.49
CA HIS A 84 5.30 -0.64 -1.75
C HIS A 84 6.08 -1.12 -2.96
N ALA A 85 7.36 -0.78 -3.05
CA ALA A 85 8.23 -1.22 -4.14
C ALA A 85 8.28 -2.75 -4.23
N LYS A 86 8.43 -3.45 -3.10
CA LYS A 86 8.37 -4.92 -3.03
C LYS A 86 7.07 -5.47 -3.59
N HIS A 87 5.94 -4.85 -3.29
CA HIS A 87 4.65 -5.29 -3.80
C HIS A 87 4.49 -5.06 -5.31
N MET A 88 4.97 -3.91 -5.82
CA MET A 88 4.96 -3.59 -7.25
C MET A 88 5.90 -4.52 -8.03
N MET A 89 7.11 -4.79 -7.51
CA MET A 89 8.05 -5.75 -8.11
C MET A 89 7.53 -7.18 -8.10
N ALA A 90 6.65 -7.53 -7.16
CA ALA A 90 6.00 -8.84 -7.12
C ALA A 90 4.71 -8.91 -7.97
N GLY A 91 4.24 -7.79 -8.53
CA GLY A 91 2.96 -7.72 -9.22
C GLY A 91 1.76 -7.96 -8.30
N THR A 92 1.90 -7.68 -7.00
CA THR A 92 0.84 -7.87 -6.00
C THR A 92 0.38 -6.55 -5.40
N TRP A 93 0.74 -5.43 -6.02
CA TRP A 93 0.37 -4.11 -5.52
C TRP A 93 -1.15 -3.93 -5.63
N LYS A 94 -1.78 -3.52 -4.53
CA LYS A 94 -3.24 -3.33 -4.49
C LYS A 94 -3.67 -1.91 -4.88
N GLY A 95 -2.72 -0.99 -5.01
CA GLY A 95 -3.02 0.41 -5.26
C GLY A 95 -3.54 0.63 -6.68
N SER A 96 -4.70 1.27 -6.75
CA SER A 96 -5.24 1.93 -7.95
C SER A 96 -5.30 3.44 -7.67
N TYR A 97 -5.69 4.26 -8.65
CA TYR A 97 -5.85 5.72 -8.48
C TYR A 97 -7.01 6.13 -7.52
N GLU A 98 -7.52 5.21 -6.70
CA GLU A 98 -8.54 5.39 -5.67
C GLU A 98 -8.02 6.09 -4.40
N ASP A 99 -8.93 6.47 -3.49
CA ASP A 99 -8.57 7.16 -2.25
C ASP A 99 -7.83 6.22 -1.28
N ARG A 100 -6.50 6.39 -1.21
CA ARG A 100 -5.61 5.68 -0.29
C ARG A 100 -5.92 5.88 1.19
N ASN A 101 -6.70 6.90 1.56
CA ASN A 101 -7.04 7.14 2.96
C ASN A 101 -8.30 6.36 3.40
N ASP A 102 -9.06 5.78 2.47
CA ASP A 102 -10.23 4.94 2.78
C ASP A 102 -9.82 3.46 2.84
N ALA A 103 -9.85 2.87 4.04
CA ALA A 103 -9.42 1.48 4.27
C ALA A 103 -10.25 0.45 3.49
N SER A 104 -11.42 0.83 2.96
CA SER A 104 -12.26 -0.06 2.18
C SER A 104 -11.86 -0.13 0.70
N THR A 105 -11.02 0.78 0.22
CA THR A 105 -10.49 0.78 -1.16
C THR A 105 -9.28 -0.14 -1.28
N ALA A 106 -8.94 -0.52 -2.52
CA ALA A 106 -7.74 -1.33 -2.76
C ALA A 106 -6.46 -0.56 -2.36
N SER A 107 -6.44 0.74 -2.61
CA SER A 107 -5.36 1.65 -2.21
C SER A 107 -5.23 1.79 -0.69
N GLY A 108 -6.33 1.91 0.06
CA GLY A 108 -6.27 1.90 1.52
C GLY A 108 -5.83 0.56 2.10
N GLN A 109 -6.20 -0.56 1.46
CA GLN A 109 -5.69 -1.88 1.82
C GLN A 109 -4.18 -2.03 1.57
N GLU A 110 -3.66 -1.38 0.52
CA GLU A 110 -2.22 -1.34 0.26
C GLU A 110 -1.46 -0.56 1.34
N GLU A 111 -1.96 0.61 1.76
CA GLU A 111 -1.38 1.40 2.85
C GLU A 111 -1.40 0.64 4.17
N LEU A 112 -2.52 -0.03 4.51
CA LEU A 112 -2.60 -0.91 5.68
C LEU A 112 -1.56 -2.02 5.65
N ARG A 113 -1.33 -2.60 4.46
CA ARG A 113 -0.32 -3.64 4.26
C ARG A 113 1.09 -3.09 4.37
N ALA A 114 1.36 -1.92 3.81
CA ALA A 114 2.66 -1.27 3.88
C ALA A 114 3.04 -0.89 5.30
N VAL A 115 2.08 -0.38 6.09
CA VAL A 115 2.30 -0.10 7.51
C VAL A 115 2.44 -1.39 8.32
N GLY A 116 1.68 -2.44 7.95
CA GLY A 116 1.63 -3.71 8.68
C GLY A 116 0.63 -3.65 9.82
N MET A 117 -0.62 -3.29 9.52
CA MET A 117 -1.71 -3.18 10.49
C MET A 117 -2.82 -4.20 10.26
N GLY A 118 -3.54 -4.53 11.34
CA GLY A 118 -4.62 -5.50 11.34
C GLY A 118 -4.13 -6.86 10.84
N ARG A 119 -4.79 -7.41 9.80
CA ARG A 119 -4.42 -8.70 9.19
C ARG A 119 -3.02 -8.74 8.58
N TYR A 120 -2.37 -7.58 8.39
CA TYR A 120 -1.04 -7.47 7.82
C TYR A 120 0.05 -7.30 8.88
N ALA A 121 -0.28 -7.41 10.17
CA ALA A 121 0.72 -7.30 11.23
C ALA A 121 1.85 -8.33 11.05
N TYR A 122 3.10 -7.90 11.33
CA TYR A 122 4.27 -8.76 11.23
C TYR A 122 4.14 -10.02 12.10
N SER A 123 3.59 -9.90 13.30
CA SER A 123 3.33 -11.03 14.20
C SER A 123 2.39 -12.10 13.62
N LEU A 124 1.56 -11.75 12.63
CA LEU A 124 0.64 -12.67 11.96
C LEU A 124 1.20 -13.21 10.65
N THR A 125 1.96 -12.40 9.93
CA THR A 125 2.36 -12.69 8.53
C THR A 125 3.83 -13.01 8.34
N GLY A 126 4.69 -12.57 9.27
CA GLY A 126 6.15 -12.56 9.10
C GLY A 126 6.65 -11.67 7.94
N ALA A 127 5.77 -10.92 7.28
CA ALA A 127 6.12 -10.12 6.12
C ALA A 127 6.65 -8.74 6.55
N PRO A 128 7.78 -8.26 5.97
CA PRO A 128 8.31 -6.94 6.29
C PRO A 128 7.29 -5.83 6.05
N SER A 129 7.23 -4.87 6.97
CA SER A 129 6.37 -3.69 6.94
C SER A 129 7.05 -2.47 7.57
N GLU A 130 6.45 -1.28 7.46
CA GLU A 130 6.93 -0.10 8.20
C GLU A 130 7.02 -0.40 9.71
N ASN A 131 5.98 -1.00 10.30
CA ASN A 131 5.96 -1.32 11.72
C ASN A 131 6.98 -2.39 12.13
N SER A 132 7.30 -3.37 11.27
CA SER A 132 8.35 -4.34 11.59
C SER A 132 9.71 -3.64 11.68
N VAL A 133 10.01 -2.74 10.73
CA VAL A 133 11.25 -1.95 10.76
C VAL A 133 11.26 -0.97 11.93
N ARG A 134 10.13 -0.31 12.23
CA ARG A 134 10.02 0.55 13.42
C ARG A 134 10.33 -0.23 14.70
N ALA A 135 9.80 -1.45 14.85
CA ALA A 135 10.06 -2.31 16.00
C ALA A 135 11.54 -2.68 16.11
N GLU A 136 12.18 -3.07 15.00
CA GLU A 136 13.62 -3.39 14.96
C GLU A 136 14.49 -2.21 15.37
N HIS A 137 14.08 -0.98 15.05
CA HIS A 137 14.80 0.24 15.37
C HIS A 137 14.38 0.89 16.70
N GLY A 138 13.49 0.27 17.48
CA GLY A 138 12.99 0.83 18.75
C GLY A 138 12.16 2.11 18.58
N LEU A 139 11.61 2.34 17.38
CA LEU A 139 10.76 3.49 17.08
C LEU A 139 9.29 3.21 17.50
N PRO A 140 8.51 4.25 17.83
CA PRO A 140 7.08 4.10 18.07
C PRO A 140 6.39 3.48 16.86
N LEU A 141 5.49 2.52 17.11
CA LEU A 141 4.66 1.90 16.08
C LEU A 141 3.58 2.87 15.60
N ARG A 142 3.25 2.78 14.31
CA ARG A 142 2.17 3.54 13.69
C ARG A 142 0.86 2.77 13.87
N TYR A 143 -0.14 3.42 14.46
CA TYR A 143 -1.47 2.84 14.71
C TYR A 143 -2.55 3.35 13.74
N SER A 144 -2.20 4.31 12.87
CA SER A 144 -3.06 4.76 11.78
C SER A 144 -2.25 5.09 10.53
N TYR A 145 -2.74 4.70 9.35
CA TYR A 145 -2.13 5.08 8.08
C TYR A 145 -2.61 6.46 7.59
N CYS A 146 -3.74 6.98 8.10
CA CYS A 146 -4.22 8.32 7.80
C CYS A 146 -4.11 9.26 9.00
N LYS A 147 -4.10 10.58 8.75
CA LYS A 147 -4.07 11.60 9.81
C LYS A 147 -5.34 11.54 10.66
N ARG A 148 -5.23 11.92 11.94
CA ARG A 148 -6.37 12.00 12.85
C ARG A 148 -7.47 12.91 12.26
N GLY A 149 -8.73 12.45 12.31
CA GLY A 149 -9.88 13.21 11.85
C GLY A 149 -10.11 13.21 10.34
N TYR A 150 -9.39 12.38 9.57
CA TYR A 150 -9.69 12.19 8.15
C TYR A 150 -11.10 11.61 7.97
N VAL A 151 -11.92 12.29 7.14
CA VAL A 151 -13.24 11.84 6.72
C VAL A 151 -13.19 11.60 5.20
N PRO A 152 -13.48 10.39 4.71
CA PRO A 152 -13.51 10.12 3.26
C PRO A 152 -14.48 11.03 2.53
N ASP A 153 -14.11 11.58 1.36
CA ASP A 153 -15.05 12.35 0.52
C ASP A 153 -16.13 11.39 0.02
N PRO A 154 -17.41 11.58 0.38
CA PRO A 154 -18.49 10.68 -0.03
C PRO A 154 -18.66 10.60 -1.55
N ARG A 155 -18.15 11.57 -2.33
CA ARG A 155 -18.19 11.58 -3.81
C ARG A 155 -17.06 10.79 -4.47
N LYS A 156 -16.02 10.41 -3.71
CA LYS A 156 -14.92 9.54 -4.18
C LYS A 156 -15.13 8.07 -3.83
N ARG A 157 -16.23 7.73 -3.16
CA ARG A 157 -16.62 6.33 -2.93
C ARG A 157 -17.00 5.70 -4.27
N THR A 158 -16.15 4.81 -4.78
CA THR A 158 -16.54 3.92 -5.87
C THR A 158 -17.72 3.04 -5.41
N PRO A 159 -18.70 2.75 -6.28
CA PRO A 159 -19.82 1.90 -5.92
C PRO A 159 -19.28 0.54 -5.46
N ARG A 160 -19.75 0.05 -4.31
CA ARG A 160 -19.48 -1.31 -3.85
C ARG A 160 -19.74 -2.26 -5.01
N SER A 161 -18.72 -2.96 -5.48
CA SER A 161 -18.93 -4.13 -6.32
C SER A 161 -19.87 -5.06 -5.56
N SER A 162 -21.04 -5.29 -6.13
CA SER A 162 -22.06 -6.17 -5.58
C SER A 162 -21.61 -7.62 -5.74
N GLY A 163 -20.64 -8.04 -4.94
CA GLY A 163 -20.21 -9.43 -4.81
C GLY A 163 -20.38 -9.87 -3.36
N LEU A 164 -21.20 -10.89 -3.13
CA LEU A 164 -21.55 -11.51 -1.83
C LEU A 164 -22.66 -10.83 -1.02
N ARG A 165 -23.84 -10.65 -1.64
CA ARG A 165 -25.11 -10.97 -0.96
C ARG A 165 -25.45 -12.41 -1.30
N GLY A 166 -24.97 -13.36 -0.49
CA GLY A 166 -25.18 -14.77 -0.75
C GLY A 166 -24.61 -15.68 0.33
N LEU A 167 -24.98 -15.46 1.60
CA LEU A 167 -25.06 -16.55 2.57
C LEU A 167 -25.97 -16.12 3.74
N LEU A 168 -27.29 -16.15 3.49
CA LEU A 168 -28.27 -16.20 4.56
C LEU A 168 -28.74 -17.66 4.72
N ARG A 169 -28.77 -18.12 5.97
CA ARG A 169 -29.57 -19.24 6.51
C ARG A 169 -29.09 -20.67 6.19
N PHE A 170 -28.28 -21.21 7.09
CA PHE A 170 -28.42 -22.56 7.66
C PHE A 170 -27.52 -22.55 8.90
N LEU A 171 -28.05 -22.55 10.13
CA LEU A 171 -28.45 -23.75 10.84
C LEU A 171 -29.56 -23.42 11.84
N GLY A 172 -30.68 -24.14 11.70
CA GLY A 172 -31.68 -24.24 12.74
C GLY A 172 -31.18 -25.11 13.88
N ARG A 173 -31.67 -24.77 15.09
CA ARG A 173 -32.27 -25.68 16.06
C ARG A 173 -31.88 -27.16 15.91
N VAL A 174 -31.15 -27.68 16.88
CA VAL A 174 -31.26 -29.07 17.29
C VAL A 174 -31.69 -29.03 18.75
N ASP A 175 -32.99 -29.20 18.97
CA ASP A 175 -33.52 -29.70 20.23
C ASP A 175 -33.30 -31.22 20.21
N GLY A 176 -32.70 -31.75 21.28
CA GLY A 176 -32.43 -33.16 21.53
C GLY A 176 -31.86 -33.34 22.93
#